data_AF-A0A958EJP6-F1
#
_entry.id   AF-A0A958EJP6-F1
#
_cell.length_a   1.000
_cell.length_b   1.000
_cell.length_c   1.000
_cell.angle_alpha   90.00
_cell.angle_beta   90.00
_cell.angle_gamma   90.00
#
_symmetry.space_group_name_H-M   'P 1'
#
loop_
_entity.id
_entity.type
_entity.pdbx_description
1 polymer ?
#
loop_
_entity_poly.entity_id
_entity_poly.type
_entity_poly.pdbx_seq_one_letter_code
_entity_poly.pdbx_strand_id
1 'polypeptide(L)'
;MNYLPISVGAFSLTAFVAVLFSFKRRKRMIGELVTIEYFDNNEQFSSLLPCNGTISRYEKIQGETITVVELSKPLNYRNKVYTELYIKERYAHEHIKPNFEAHAFILLPILGLDKKPNKIDQLEVVAWSIVCHTVAEQSN
;
A
#
# COMPACT_ATOMS: atom_id res chain seq x y z
N MET A 1 18.79 -45.55 -22.35
CA MET A 1 18.62 -44.35 -23.19
C MET A 1 18.54 -43.15 -22.27
N ASN A 2 19.33 -42.12 -22.58
CA ASN A 2 19.54 -40.92 -21.77
C ASN A 2 18.50 -39.81 -22.03
N TYR A 3 18.44 -38.91 -21.04
CA TYR A 3 18.13 -37.46 -21.10
C TYR A 3 16.72 -36.93 -20.81
N LEU A 4 16.61 -36.43 -19.56
CA LEU A 4 16.15 -35.10 -19.11
C LEU A 4 14.68 -34.66 -19.29
N PRO A 5 13.96 -34.35 -18.18
CA PRO A 5 12.75 -33.55 -18.25
C PRO A 5 13.09 -32.06 -18.40
N ILE A 6 12.92 -31.52 -19.59
CA ILE A 6 12.89 -30.07 -19.83
C ILE A 6 11.49 -29.58 -19.45
N SER A 7 11.26 -29.18 -18.21
CA SER A 7 10.04 -28.44 -17.87
C SER A 7 10.14 -27.47 -16.70
N VAL A 8 11.27 -27.40 -15.99
CA VAL A 8 11.38 -26.55 -14.78
C VAL A 8 11.76 -25.09 -15.11
N GLY A 9 12.26 -24.80 -16.31
CA GLY A 9 12.76 -23.46 -16.68
C GLY A 9 11.70 -22.41 -17.04
N ALA A 10 10.55 -22.83 -17.58
CA ALA A 10 9.55 -21.88 -18.12
C ALA A 10 8.68 -21.21 -17.05
N PHE A 11 8.42 -21.90 -15.93
CA PHE A 11 7.63 -21.37 -14.82
C PHE A 11 8.38 -20.30 -14.00
N SER A 12 9.70 -20.43 -13.88
CA SER A 12 10.53 -19.46 -13.15
C SER A 12 10.62 -18.12 -13.90
N LEU A 13 10.80 -18.17 -15.23
CA LEU A 13 10.95 -16.96 -16.05
C LEU A 13 9.66 -16.15 -16.13
N THR A 14 8.50 -16.82 -16.26
CA THR A 14 7.19 -16.15 -16.31
C THR A 14 6.82 -15.48 -15.00
N ALA A 15 7.04 -16.16 -13.85
CA ALA A 15 6.85 -15.57 -12.53
C ALA A 15 7.79 -14.36 -12.31
N PHE A 16 9.06 -14.47 -12.72
CA PHE A 16 10.02 -13.39 -12.59
C PHE A 16 9.65 -12.15 -13.42
N VAL A 17 9.20 -12.35 -14.66
CA VAL A 17 8.72 -11.27 -15.53
C VAL A 17 7.45 -10.62 -14.95
N ALA A 18 6.50 -11.41 -14.43
CA ALA A 18 5.30 -10.88 -13.79
C ALA A 18 5.61 -10.02 -12.57
N VAL A 19 6.56 -10.46 -11.72
CA VAL A 19 7.04 -9.69 -10.56
C VAL A 19 7.69 -8.38 -11.03
N LEU A 20 8.57 -8.41 -12.02
CA LEU A 20 9.21 -7.20 -12.56
C LEU A 20 8.22 -6.21 -13.18
N PHE A 21 7.23 -6.69 -13.92
CA PHE A 21 6.19 -5.85 -14.50
C PHE A 21 5.29 -5.22 -13.42
N SER A 22 4.93 -5.98 -12.37
CA SER A 22 4.18 -5.45 -11.23
C SER A 22 4.98 -4.35 -10.49
N PHE A 23 6.29 -4.55 -10.28
CA PHE A 23 7.17 -3.53 -9.72
C PHE A 23 7.26 -2.26 -10.58
N LYS A 24 7.36 -2.41 -11.91
CA LYS A 24 7.37 -1.27 -12.84
C LYS A 24 6.05 -0.49 -12.82
N ARG A 25 4.90 -1.18 -12.71
CA ARG A 25 3.59 -0.53 -12.61
C ARG A 25 3.43 0.24 -11.31
N ARG A 26 3.85 -0.33 -10.17
CA ARG A 26 3.83 0.38 -8.88
C ARG A 26 4.63 1.67 -8.90
N LYS A 27 5.85 1.66 -9.46
CA LYS A 27 6.65 2.90 -9.59
C LYS A 27 5.93 4.02 -10.35
N ARG A 28 4.99 3.71 -11.25
CA ARG A 28 4.22 4.72 -11.99
C ARG A 28 3.12 5.38 -11.16
N MET A 29 2.73 4.78 -10.04
CA MET A 29 1.71 5.33 -9.15
C MET A 29 2.28 6.33 -8.15
N ILE A 30 3.61 6.51 -8.07
CA ILE A 30 4.20 7.55 -7.23
C ILE A 30 3.77 8.91 -7.76
N GLY A 31 3.24 9.77 -6.90
CA GLY A 31 2.67 11.07 -7.25
C GLY A 31 1.17 11.03 -7.53
N GLU A 32 0.56 9.85 -7.59
CA GLU A 32 -0.88 9.71 -7.82
C GLU A 32 -1.68 10.00 -6.55
N LEU A 33 -2.82 10.67 -6.73
CA LEU A 33 -3.80 10.90 -5.68
C LEU A 33 -4.61 9.64 -5.41
N VAL A 34 -4.82 9.35 -4.13
CA VAL A 34 -5.62 8.24 -3.65
C VAL A 34 -6.57 8.70 -2.57
N THR A 35 -7.78 8.16 -2.60
CA THR A 35 -8.75 8.24 -1.50
C THR A 35 -8.68 6.94 -0.72
N ILE A 36 -8.56 7.05 0.59
CA ILE A 36 -8.54 5.92 1.51
C ILE A 36 -9.88 5.92 2.22
N GLU A 37 -10.67 4.90 1.96
CA GLU A 37 -12.00 4.70 2.50
C GLU A 37 -11.99 3.63 3.58
N TYR A 38 -12.92 3.76 4.50
CA TYR A 38 -13.03 2.87 5.63
C TYR A 38 -13.84 1.62 5.28
N PHE A 39 -13.34 0.43 5.65
CA PHE A 39 -13.97 -0.85 5.34
C PHE A 39 -14.24 -1.74 6.56
N ASP A 40 -13.76 -1.34 7.74
CA ASP A 40 -13.88 -2.15 8.96
C ASP A 40 -15.17 -1.81 9.75
N ASN A 41 -15.36 -2.41 10.94
CA ASN A 41 -16.38 -2.07 11.94
C ASN A 41 -15.80 -1.39 13.22
N ASN A 42 -14.48 -1.17 13.29
CA ASN A 42 -13.81 -0.33 14.29
C ASN A 42 -14.21 1.18 14.28
N GLU A 43 -15.15 1.58 15.12
CA GLU A 43 -15.69 2.95 15.22
C GLU A 43 -14.65 4.05 15.55
N GLN A 44 -13.50 3.73 16.15
CA GLN A 44 -12.52 4.76 16.54
C GLN A 44 -11.79 5.35 15.33
N PHE A 45 -11.56 4.56 14.29
CA PHE A 45 -10.82 5.00 13.10
C PHE A 45 -11.75 5.42 11.95
N SER A 46 -13.04 5.06 12.02
CA SER A 46 -14.03 5.39 10.99
C SER A 46 -14.25 6.90 10.85
N SER A 47 -14.20 7.66 11.95
CA SER A 47 -14.37 9.12 11.93
C SER A 47 -13.20 9.88 11.27
N LEU A 48 -12.05 9.22 11.10
CA LEU A 48 -10.86 9.78 10.48
C LEU A 48 -10.81 9.53 8.96
N LEU A 49 -11.77 8.77 8.44
CA LEU A 49 -11.88 8.38 7.05
C LEU A 49 -13.26 8.79 6.49
N PRO A 50 -13.40 9.03 5.17
CA PRO A 50 -12.37 8.92 4.15
C PRO A 50 -11.32 10.04 4.25
N CYS A 51 -10.09 9.74 3.83
CA CYS A 51 -9.04 10.74 3.71
C CYS A 51 -8.30 10.65 2.38
N ASN A 52 -7.79 11.78 1.92
CA ASN A 52 -7.05 11.86 0.66
C ASN A 52 -5.54 11.99 0.93
N GLY A 53 -4.75 11.45 0.02
CA GLY A 53 -3.31 11.62 0.02
C GLY A 53 -2.68 11.29 -1.31
N THR A 54 -1.37 11.44 -1.38
CA THR A 54 -0.57 11.15 -2.56
C THR A 54 0.36 10.00 -2.24
N ILE A 55 0.47 9.02 -3.14
CA ILE A 55 1.47 7.95 -2.99
C ILE A 55 2.86 8.59 -3.11
N SER A 56 3.57 8.70 -2.00
CA SER A 56 4.89 9.35 -1.98
C SER A 56 6.01 8.39 -2.35
N ARG A 57 5.92 7.14 -1.88
CA ARG A 57 6.95 6.12 -2.11
C ARG A 57 6.47 4.71 -1.79
N TYR A 58 7.28 3.73 -2.19
CA TYR A 58 7.17 2.34 -1.75
C TYR A 58 8.37 1.99 -0.88
N GLU A 59 8.11 1.51 0.33
CA GLU A 59 9.15 1.04 1.24
C GLU A 59 9.15 -0.49 1.29
N LYS A 60 10.34 -1.09 1.34
CA LYS A 60 10.47 -2.52 1.64
C LYS A 60 10.73 -2.68 3.13
N ILE A 61 9.76 -3.23 3.84
CA ILE A 61 9.86 -3.51 5.27
C ILE A 61 9.78 -5.03 5.44
N GLN A 62 10.87 -5.64 5.90
CA GLN A 62 11.00 -7.11 6.06
C GLN A 62 10.59 -7.92 4.82
N GLY A 63 10.90 -7.41 3.62
CA GLY A 63 10.60 -8.09 2.36
C GLY A 63 9.19 -7.84 1.83
N GLU A 64 8.30 -7.24 2.63
CA GLU A 64 7.00 -6.76 2.18
C GLU A 64 7.11 -5.37 1.57
N THR A 65 6.31 -5.10 0.54
CA THR A 65 6.23 -3.77 -0.09
C THR A 65 5.09 -3.01 0.55
N ILE A 66 5.41 -1.91 1.22
CA ILE A 66 4.48 -1.01 1.86
C ILE A 66 4.36 0.26 1.02
N THR A 67 3.13 0.66 0.72
CA THR A 67 2.86 1.93 0.05
C THR A 67 2.78 3.02 1.10
N VAL A 68 3.60 4.06 0.98
CA VAL A 68 3.51 5.22 1.87
C VAL A 68 2.72 6.30 1.17
N VAL A 69 1.64 6.73 1.81
CA VAL A 69 0.76 7.81 1.33
C VAL A 69 0.98 9.03 2.20
N GLU A 70 1.39 10.12 1.59
CA GLU A 70 1.44 11.44 2.24
C GLU A 70 0.04 12.05 2.23
N LEU A 71 -0.48 12.35 3.40
CA LEU A 71 -1.84 12.83 3.57
C LEU A 71 -1.96 14.30 3.15
N SER A 72 -3.03 14.64 2.44
CA SER A 72 -3.32 16.04 2.12
C SER A 72 -3.66 16.87 3.35
N LYS A 73 -4.18 16.22 4.41
CA LYS A 73 -4.44 16.81 5.72
C LYS A 73 -3.90 15.89 6.81
N PRO A 74 -3.18 16.41 7.83
CA PRO A 74 -2.72 15.59 8.93
C PRO A 74 -3.88 14.93 9.67
N LEU A 75 -3.71 13.66 10.04
CA LEU A 75 -4.66 12.90 10.86
C LEU A 75 -4.22 12.93 12.32
N ASN A 76 -5.15 13.22 13.23
CA ASN A 76 -4.91 13.11 14.66
C ASN A 76 -5.51 11.81 15.18
N TYR A 77 -4.67 10.90 15.65
CA TYR A 77 -5.08 9.63 16.22
C TYR A 77 -4.27 9.33 17.48
N ARG A 78 -4.96 8.98 18.57
CA ARG A 78 -4.34 8.70 19.89
C ARG A 78 -3.35 9.79 20.34
N ASN A 79 -3.73 11.07 20.20
CA ASN A 79 -2.93 12.25 20.54
C ASN A 79 -1.61 12.39 19.76
N LYS A 80 -1.50 11.74 18.60
CA LYS A 80 -0.36 11.89 17.69
C LYS A 80 -0.86 12.35 16.32
N VAL A 81 -0.12 13.28 15.74
CA VAL A 81 -0.39 13.80 14.40
C VAL A 81 0.42 12.98 13.40
N TYR A 82 -0.28 12.42 12.42
CA TYR A 82 0.28 11.66 11.33
C TYR A 82 0.10 12.42 10.02
N THR A 83 1.18 12.62 9.29
CA THR A 83 1.20 13.22 7.94
C THR A 83 1.36 12.16 6.85
N GLU A 84 1.69 10.94 7.23
CA GLU A 84 1.87 9.82 6.31
C GLU A 84 1.13 8.59 6.87
N LEU A 85 0.54 7.81 5.97
CA LEU A 85 0.00 6.49 6.24
C LEU A 85 0.84 5.41 5.57
N TYR A 86 1.04 4.30 6.27
CA TYR A 86 1.64 3.10 5.71
C TYR A 86 0.50 2.18 5.29
N ILE A 87 0.48 1.77 4.04
CA ILE A 87 -0.61 0.96 3.46
C ILE A 87 -0.03 -0.37 3.02
N LYS A 88 -0.58 -1.45 3.57
CA LYS A 88 -0.26 -2.82 3.18
C LYS A 88 -1.42 -3.44 2.41
N GLU A 89 -1.21 -3.74 1.14
CA GLU A 89 -2.18 -4.46 0.31
C GLU A 89 -2.47 -5.84 0.92
N ARG A 90 -3.75 -6.22 0.99
CA ARG A 90 -4.19 -7.48 1.60
C ARG A 90 -3.84 -8.68 0.72
N TYR A 91 -4.02 -8.54 -0.59
CA TYR A 91 -3.83 -9.61 -1.54
C TYR A 91 -2.70 -9.29 -2.51
N ALA A 92 -1.79 -10.25 -2.71
CA ALA A 92 -0.61 -10.06 -3.57
C ALA A 92 -0.91 -9.74 -5.04
N HIS A 93 -2.16 -9.89 -5.48
CA HIS A 93 -2.62 -9.57 -6.84
C HIS A 93 -3.49 -8.30 -6.90
N GLU A 94 -3.89 -7.75 -5.75
CA GLU A 94 -4.63 -6.49 -5.64
C GLU A 94 -3.65 -5.36 -5.37
N HIS A 95 -3.08 -4.83 -6.45
CA HIS A 95 -2.23 -3.65 -6.39
C HIS A 95 -3.06 -2.39 -6.55
N ILE A 96 -2.68 -1.35 -5.82
CA ILE A 96 -3.21 -0.01 -6.07
C ILE A 96 -2.87 0.36 -7.52
N LYS A 97 -3.91 0.56 -8.32
CA LYS A 97 -3.83 0.81 -9.76
C LYS A 97 -4.99 1.71 -10.18
N PRO A 98 -4.90 2.40 -11.32
CA PRO A 98 -5.95 3.29 -11.77
C PRO A 98 -7.27 2.52 -11.98
N ASN A 99 -8.39 3.16 -11.63
CA ASN A 99 -9.75 2.65 -11.81
C ASN A 99 -10.05 1.32 -11.09
N PHE A 100 -9.33 1.02 -10.01
CA PHE A 100 -9.57 -0.19 -9.22
C PHE A 100 -9.45 0.09 -7.74
N GLU A 101 -10.31 -0.57 -6.97
CA GLU A 101 -10.33 -0.55 -5.52
C GLU A 101 -9.36 -1.62 -4.98
N ALA A 102 -8.40 -1.23 -4.15
CA ALA A 102 -7.50 -2.17 -3.50
C ALA A 102 -7.86 -2.32 -2.03
N HIS A 103 -8.10 -3.55 -1.57
CA HIS A 103 -8.27 -3.81 -0.14
C HIS A 103 -6.91 -3.79 0.55
N ALA A 104 -6.78 -2.96 1.58
CA ALA A 104 -5.53 -2.75 2.28
C ALA A 104 -5.72 -2.57 3.78
N PHE A 105 -4.64 -2.79 4.52
CA PHE A 105 -4.52 -2.44 5.92
C PHE A 105 -3.84 -1.09 6.06
N ILE A 106 -4.44 -0.22 6.87
CA ILE A 106 -3.79 0.99 7.33
C ILE A 106 -2.90 0.62 8.51
N LEU A 107 -1.63 0.97 8.36
CA LEU A 107 -0.57 0.78 9.33
C LEU A 107 -0.13 2.16 9.82
N LEU A 108 0.06 2.30 11.14
CA LEU A 108 0.62 3.49 11.75
C LEU A 108 1.86 3.13 12.59
N PRO A 109 2.90 3.99 12.61
CA PRO A 109 3.99 3.82 13.55
C PRO A 109 3.48 3.79 15.00
N ILE A 110 3.98 2.81 15.76
CA ILE A 110 3.68 2.68 17.19
C ILE A 110 4.07 3.96 17.94
N LEU A 111 3.30 4.31 18.98
CA LEU A 111 3.56 5.46 19.83
C LEU A 111 4.95 5.35 20.47
N GLY A 112 5.70 6.46 20.50
CA GLY A 112 7.07 6.49 21.02
C GLY A 112 8.17 6.10 20.02
N LEU A 113 7.82 5.81 18.75
CA LEU A 113 8.83 5.63 17.71
C LEU A 113 9.32 7.00 17.19
N ASP A 114 10.58 7.33 17.52
CA ASP A 114 11.24 8.59 17.11
C ASP A 114 11.82 8.55 15.69
N LYS A 115 11.96 7.34 15.12
CA LYS A 115 12.55 7.10 13.81
C LYS A 115 11.53 6.52 12.85
N LYS A 116 11.79 6.63 11.55
CA LYS A 116 10.96 5.97 10.54
C LYS A 116 10.97 4.45 10.79
N PRO A 117 9.80 3.78 10.73
CA PRO A 117 9.70 2.34 10.92
C PRO A 117 10.51 1.61 9.86
N ASN A 118 11.34 0.68 10.30
CA ASN A 118 12.14 -0.20 9.44
C ASN A 118 11.79 -1.69 9.61
N LYS A 119 10.85 -2.00 10.51
CA LYS A 119 10.32 -3.33 10.76
C LYS A 119 8.79 -3.28 10.89
N ILE A 120 8.13 -4.39 10.57
CA ILE A 120 6.67 -4.50 10.66
C ILE A 120 6.18 -4.44 12.11
N ASP A 121 6.97 -4.95 13.06
CA ASP A 121 6.66 -4.90 14.50
C ASP A 121 6.67 -3.46 15.09
N GLN A 122 7.11 -2.47 14.32
CA GLN A 122 7.04 -1.04 14.66
C GLN A 122 5.79 -0.36 14.09
N LEU A 123 4.95 -1.12 13.38
CA LEU A 123 3.71 -0.67 12.76
C LEU A 123 2.51 -1.40 13.39
N GLU A 124 1.52 -0.65 13.82
CA GLU A 124 0.23 -1.17 14.30
C GLU A 124 -0.77 -1.15 13.15
N VAL A 125 -1.49 -2.27 12.95
CA VAL A 125 -2.67 -2.30 12.08
C VAL A 125 -3.81 -1.59 12.78
N VAL A 126 -4.26 -0.46 12.24
CA VAL A 126 -5.28 0.38 12.89
C VAL A 126 -6.67 0.25 12.26
N ALA A 127 -6.74 -0.06 10.96
CA ALA A 127 -8.00 -0.22 10.25
C ALA A 127 -7.85 -1.03 8.97
N TRP A 128 -8.96 -1.59 8.52
CA TRP A 128 -9.11 -2.09 7.16
C TRP A 128 -9.68 -0.99 6.29
N SER A 129 -9.14 -0.86 5.08
CA SER A 129 -9.48 0.20 4.15
C SER A 129 -9.64 -0.31 2.74
N ILE A 130 -10.42 0.42 1.96
CA ILE A 130 -10.38 0.37 0.51
C ILE A 130 -9.57 1.58 0.05
N VAL A 131 -8.60 1.35 -0.83
CA VAL A 131 -7.81 2.41 -1.44
C VAL A 131 -8.23 2.57 -2.89
N CYS A 132 -8.81 3.73 -3.19
CA CYS A 132 -9.29 4.11 -4.51
C CYS A 132 -8.26 5.06 -5.14
N HIS A 133 -7.86 4.79 -6.38
CA HIS A 133 -7.13 5.78 -7.17
C HIS A 133 -8.10 6.87 -7.63
N THR A 134 -7.74 8.12 -7.35
CA THR A 134 -8.55 9.27 -7.74
C THR A 134 -7.93 9.87 -8.98
N VAL A 135 -8.52 9.59 -10.14
CA VAL A 135 -8.22 10.35 -11.34
C VAL A 135 -8.77 11.75 -11.08
N ALA A 136 -7.88 12.73 -10.93
CA ALA A 136 -8.32 14.12 -11.00
C ALA A 136 -8.98 14.28 -12.38
N GLU A 137 -10.31 14.48 -12.41
CA GLU A 137 -10.95 14.98 -13.62
C GLU A 137 -10.17 16.24 -14.00
N GLN A 138 -9.42 16.17 -15.11
CA GLN A 138 -8.90 17.35 -15.73
C GLN A 138 -10.13 18.14 -16.19
N SER A 139 -10.55 19.08 -15.36
CA SER A 139 -11.45 20.15 -15.76
C SER A 139 -10.83 20.82 -16.97
N ASN A 140 -11.48 20.65 -18.13
CA ASN A 140 -11.17 21.22 -19.44
C ASN A 140 -10.73 22.69 -19.39
#